data_AF-A0A915UV12-F1
#
_entry.id   AF-A0A915UV12-F1
#
_cell.length_a   1.000
_cell.length_b   1.000
_cell.length_c   1.000
_cell.angle_alpha   90.00
_cell.angle_beta   90.00
_cell.angle_gamma   90.00
#
_symmetry.space_group_name_H-M   'P 1'
#
loop_
_entity.id
_entity.type
_entity.pdbx_description
1 polymer ?
#
loop_
_entity_poly.entity_id
_entity_poly.type
_entity_poly.pdbx_seq_one_letter_code
_entity_poly.pdbx_strand_id
1 'polypeptide(L)'
;MIPRAINIKPMLNEAMRIAPRVLCMLSLLVCLCAGRLPFVIGQSPEKLDALAKLNAARRNNGLPPLAWNPLLDKAAQRHSDDMANKGFVDETGSDGSSPRQRIEATGYAAWPRQRIWAESLYVGQGTFEEALGFFLSDDGQRRVVLSPKLREVGIGIAKDNLRTYWTLTFGAQPNLLPIFINDDAPVTNERQVAVILTQEEAVPDGDVNAIGRVVEVRLSDRPDFAGAEWQPWERLIPFTLARQPGKQTVYVEMRDGAGRTTLASDSIEYDPKARDVVRPVSPGEVIASPEPIEAPPVPTPAVATAAPVTADSGDAMAVVITLVPETTGTATASSSPQTTPTALIVVVAPMPTPTPPPDAAPSAPITIVLTPTPEGTVRQFGAPEVNGLPMEWIIPTYLVVQAGVIALGLFTLLRRR
;
A
#
# COMPACT_ATOMS: atom_id res chain seq x y z
N MET A 1 86.58 39.05 1.21
CA MET A 1 85.21 39.00 0.64
C MET A 1 84.50 37.79 1.23
N ILE A 2 83.56 38.00 2.15
CA ILE A 2 82.70 36.94 2.71
C ILE A 2 81.25 37.39 2.50
N PRO A 3 80.40 36.58 1.82
CA PRO A 3 79.07 37.01 1.39
C PRO A 3 78.06 37.03 2.55
N ARG A 4 77.14 38.00 2.50
CA ARG A 4 75.99 38.15 3.40
C ARG A 4 75.04 36.96 3.26
N ALA A 5 74.72 36.31 4.39
CA ALA A 5 73.69 35.30 4.48
C ALA A 5 72.30 35.91 4.20
N ILE A 6 71.55 35.30 3.28
CA ILE A 6 70.17 35.65 2.95
C ILE A 6 69.27 35.16 4.09
N ASN A 7 68.52 36.07 4.71
CA ASN A 7 67.58 35.75 5.78
C ASN A 7 66.27 35.22 5.17
N ILE A 8 66.06 33.91 5.25
CA ILE A 8 64.95 33.16 4.63
C ILE A 8 63.68 33.15 5.52
N LYS A 9 63.75 33.72 6.73
CA LYS A 9 62.62 33.77 7.67
C LYS A 9 61.33 34.42 7.13
N PRO A 10 61.34 35.49 6.31
CA PRO A 10 60.09 36.08 5.82
C PRO A 10 59.37 35.19 4.81
N MET A 11 60.10 34.46 3.94
CA MET A 11 59.50 33.57 2.94
C MET A 11 58.84 32.34 3.57
N LEU A 12 59.38 31.82 4.67
CA LEU A 12 58.81 30.68 5.38
C LEU A 12 57.50 31.04 6.11
N ASN A 13 57.41 32.27 6.65
CA ASN A 13 56.20 32.75 7.32
C ASN A 13 55.05 33.05 6.37
N GLU A 14 55.35 33.44 5.13
CA GLU A 14 54.35 33.69 4.09
C GLU A 14 53.80 32.38 3.50
N ALA A 15 54.67 31.39 3.27
CA ALA A 15 54.26 30.03 2.87
C ALA A 15 53.35 29.35 3.92
N MET A 16 53.65 29.48 5.22
CA MET A 16 52.81 28.93 6.30
C MET A 16 51.46 29.65 6.48
N ARG A 17 51.30 30.88 5.99
CA ARG A 17 50.00 31.61 6.01
C ARG A 17 49.08 31.27 4.84
N ILE A 18 49.64 30.81 3.72
CA ILE A 18 48.90 30.53 2.48
C ILE A 18 48.48 29.05 2.41
N ALA A 19 49.32 28.14 2.90
CA ALA A 19 49.06 26.69 2.91
C ALA A 19 47.68 26.26 3.49
N PRO A 20 47.20 26.77 4.65
CA PRO A 20 45.89 26.36 5.18
C PRO A 20 44.72 26.91 4.37
N ARG A 21 44.89 28.03 3.66
CA ARG A 21 43.82 28.66 2.84
C ARG A 21 43.64 27.95 1.51
N VAL A 22 44.74 27.52 0.88
CA VAL A 22 44.70 26.74 -0.36
C VAL A 22 44.17 25.33 -0.10
N LEU A 23 44.52 24.72 1.05
CA LEU A 23 43.99 23.42 1.47
C LEU A 23 42.49 23.47 1.82
N CYS A 24 42.00 24.55 2.43
CA CYS A 24 40.56 24.81 2.64
C CYS A 24 39.81 25.05 1.33
N MET A 25 40.38 25.75 0.34
CA MET A 25 39.72 25.97 -0.95
C MET A 25 39.68 24.71 -1.82
N LEU A 26 40.71 23.86 -1.80
CA LEU A 26 40.67 22.55 -2.47
C LEU A 26 39.65 21.59 -1.84
N SER A 27 39.52 21.59 -0.51
CA SER A 27 38.52 20.77 0.20
C SER A 27 37.08 21.26 -0.01
N LEU A 28 36.87 22.58 -0.15
CA LEU A 28 35.57 23.14 -0.54
C LEU A 28 35.21 22.77 -1.99
N LEU A 29 36.18 22.75 -2.91
CA LEU A 29 35.97 22.40 -4.32
C LEU A 29 35.67 20.91 -4.53
N VAL A 30 36.29 20.02 -3.72
CA VAL A 30 35.98 18.58 -3.71
C VAL A 30 34.60 18.30 -3.10
N CYS A 31 34.13 19.10 -2.14
CA CYS A 31 32.75 19.06 -1.65
C CYS A 31 31.72 19.56 -2.67
N LEU A 32 32.09 20.46 -3.58
CA LEU A 32 31.18 20.97 -4.62
C LEU A 32 31.03 20.04 -5.84
N CYS A 33 32.00 19.14 -6.09
CA CYS A 33 31.97 18.22 -7.24
C CYS A 33 31.47 16.81 -6.90
N ALA A 34 31.27 16.47 -5.62
CA ALA A 34 30.51 15.30 -5.22
C ALA A 34 29.01 15.64 -5.25
N GLY A 35 28.48 15.82 -6.46
CA GLY A 35 27.03 15.80 -6.68
C GLY A 35 26.50 14.53 -6.04
N ARG A 36 25.79 14.68 -4.91
CA ARG A 36 24.90 13.64 -4.42
C ARG A 36 23.89 13.42 -5.53
N LEU A 37 24.11 12.40 -6.37
CA LEU A 37 22.98 11.71 -6.95
C LEU A 37 22.10 11.35 -5.75
N PRO A 38 20.82 11.76 -5.70
CA PRO A 38 19.93 11.24 -4.69
C PRO A 38 19.80 9.76 -5.01
N PHE A 39 20.60 8.92 -4.35
CA PHE A 39 20.24 7.53 -4.18
C PHE A 39 18.96 7.57 -3.35
N VAL A 40 17.82 7.42 -4.01
CA VAL A 40 16.53 7.22 -3.34
C VAL A 40 16.67 5.89 -2.62
N ILE A 41 17.02 5.93 -1.33
CA ILE A 41 17.13 4.76 -0.47
C ILE A 41 15.77 4.04 -0.50
N GLY A 42 15.73 2.82 -1.02
CA GLY A 42 14.54 1.94 -0.96
C GLY A 42 14.08 1.38 -2.30
N GLN A 43 14.42 1.99 -3.45
CA GLN A 43 13.97 1.54 -4.77
C GLN A 43 15.04 0.73 -5.50
N SER A 44 15.12 -0.57 -5.23
CA SER A 44 15.91 -1.48 -6.08
C SER A 44 15.25 -1.59 -7.46
N PRO A 45 15.99 -1.92 -8.54
CA PRO A 45 15.40 -2.18 -9.85
C PRO A 45 14.26 -3.21 -9.79
N GLU A 46 14.40 -4.23 -8.94
CA GLU A 46 13.41 -5.28 -8.70
C GLU A 46 12.11 -4.74 -8.07
N LYS A 47 12.20 -3.77 -7.14
CA LYS A 47 11.02 -3.12 -6.55
C LYS A 47 10.31 -2.16 -7.52
N LEU A 48 11.07 -1.46 -8.36
CA LEU A 48 10.51 -0.56 -9.39
C LEU A 48 9.76 -1.36 -10.46
N ASP A 49 10.35 -2.46 -10.91
CA ASP A 49 9.73 -3.39 -11.83
C ASP A 49 8.47 -4.05 -11.22
N ALA A 50 8.51 -4.40 -9.93
CA ALA A 50 7.32 -4.86 -9.20
C ALA A 50 6.20 -3.80 -9.16
N LEU A 51 6.53 -2.54 -8.84
CA LEU A 51 5.57 -1.44 -8.86
C LEU A 51 4.94 -1.26 -10.25
N ALA A 52 5.75 -1.29 -11.31
CA ALA A 52 5.26 -1.17 -12.68
C ALA A 52 4.26 -2.29 -13.03
N LYS A 53 4.56 -3.54 -12.67
CA LYS A 53 3.66 -4.69 -12.89
C LYS A 53 2.36 -4.58 -12.09
N LEU A 54 2.45 -4.15 -10.83
CA LEU A 54 1.29 -3.92 -9.99
C LEU A 54 0.38 -2.82 -10.57
N ASN A 55 0.97 -1.70 -11.01
CA ASN A 55 0.22 -0.59 -11.61
C ASN A 55 -0.35 -0.94 -12.98
N ALA A 56 0.33 -1.78 -13.77
CA ALA A 56 -0.23 -2.35 -14.99
C ALA A 56 -1.46 -3.22 -14.69
N ALA A 57 -1.41 -4.09 -13.68
CA ALA A 57 -2.56 -4.89 -13.26
C ALA A 57 -3.73 -4.02 -12.79
N ARG A 58 -3.46 -2.96 -12.01
CA ARG A 58 -4.50 -2.00 -11.58
C ARG A 58 -5.13 -1.28 -12.77
N ARG A 59 -4.33 -0.85 -13.75
CA ARG A 59 -4.82 -0.21 -14.97
C ARG A 59 -5.73 -1.13 -15.79
N ASN A 60 -5.35 -2.40 -15.94
CA ASN A 60 -6.16 -3.41 -16.63
C ASN A 60 -7.52 -3.66 -15.94
N ASN A 61 -7.67 -3.25 -14.68
CA ASN A 61 -8.91 -3.28 -13.92
C ASN A 61 -9.56 -1.89 -13.78
N GLY A 62 -9.15 -0.90 -14.58
CA GLY A 62 -9.72 0.44 -14.59
C GLY A 62 -9.46 1.24 -13.31
N LEU A 63 -8.36 0.97 -12.61
CA LEU A 63 -7.96 1.69 -11.39
C LEU A 63 -6.76 2.61 -11.67
N PRO A 64 -6.63 3.72 -10.91
CA PRO A 64 -5.43 4.54 -10.99
C PRO A 64 -4.21 3.80 -10.41
N PRO A 65 -3.00 4.20 -10.83
CA PRO A 65 -1.75 3.72 -10.24
C PRO A 65 -1.66 4.01 -8.74
N LEU A 66 -0.83 3.24 -8.04
CA LEU A 66 -0.40 3.51 -6.68
C LEU A 66 0.93 4.27 -6.72
N ALA A 67 1.04 5.28 -5.87
CA ALA A 67 2.28 6.02 -5.68
C ALA A 67 3.21 5.27 -4.73
N TRP A 68 4.51 5.30 -5.03
CA TRP A 68 5.51 4.80 -4.09
C TRP A 68 5.58 5.68 -2.84
N ASN A 69 5.47 5.09 -1.65
CA ASN A 69 5.67 5.78 -0.38
C ASN A 69 6.86 5.19 0.40
N PRO A 70 7.94 5.97 0.64
CA PRO A 70 9.12 5.48 1.37
C PRO A 70 8.87 5.01 2.80
N LEU A 71 7.84 5.53 3.48
CA LEU A 71 7.49 5.12 4.84
C LEU A 71 6.79 3.76 4.83
N LEU A 72 5.93 3.50 3.85
CA LEU A 72 5.34 2.18 3.64
C LEU A 72 6.40 1.18 3.17
N ASP A 73 7.34 1.60 2.31
CA ASP A 73 8.44 0.74 1.86
C ASP A 73 9.32 0.28 3.02
N LYS A 74 9.62 1.20 3.94
CA LYS A 74 10.36 0.87 5.16
C LYS A 74 9.61 -0.15 6.04
N ALA A 75 8.29 -0.03 6.15
CA ALA A 75 7.47 -0.98 6.91
C ALA A 75 7.46 -2.36 6.23
N ALA A 76 7.25 -2.40 4.92
CA ALA A 76 7.25 -3.60 4.11
C ALA A 76 8.61 -4.32 4.15
N GLN A 77 9.70 -3.57 3.94
CA GLN A 77 11.06 -4.11 3.96
C GLN A 77 11.41 -4.72 5.32
N ARG A 78 11.08 -4.02 6.41
CA ARG A 78 11.28 -4.53 7.77
C ARG A 78 10.60 -5.89 7.95
N HIS A 79 9.40 -6.07 7.39
CA HIS A 79 8.66 -7.32 7.56
C HIS A 79 9.20 -8.44 6.69
N SER A 80 9.53 -8.17 5.42
CA SER A 80 10.21 -9.14 4.57
C SER A 80 11.53 -9.60 5.20
N ASP A 81 12.34 -8.69 5.75
CA ASP A 81 13.60 -9.02 6.42
C ASP A 81 13.36 -9.88 7.66
N ASP A 82 12.34 -9.57 8.46
CA ASP A 82 11.98 -10.33 9.66
C ASP A 82 11.58 -11.78 9.31
N MET A 83 10.67 -11.93 8.35
CA MET A 83 10.23 -13.24 7.86
C MET A 83 11.39 -14.06 7.29
N ALA A 84 12.24 -13.46 6.46
CA ALA A 84 13.40 -14.15 5.87
C ALA A 84 14.44 -14.55 6.92
N ASN A 85 14.75 -13.68 7.89
CA ASN A 85 15.74 -13.94 8.92
C ASN A 85 15.30 -15.00 9.94
N LYS A 86 14.00 -15.14 10.15
CA LYS A 86 13.41 -16.07 11.14
C LYS A 86 12.77 -17.30 10.49
N GLY A 87 12.61 -17.31 9.18
CA GLY A 87 12.13 -18.45 8.39
C GLY A 87 10.63 -18.73 8.56
N PHE A 88 9.80 -17.72 8.82
CA PHE A 88 8.34 -17.85 8.98
C PHE A 88 7.57 -16.98 7.96
N VAL A 89 6.26 -17.23 7.84
CA VAL A 89 5.36 -16.41 7.02
C VAL A 89 4.09 -16.16 7.84
N ASP A 90 3.89 -14.92 8.25
CA ASP A 90 2.74 -14.47 9.03
C ASP A 90 2.64 -12.94 8.91
N GLU A 91 1.42 -12.39 8.91
CA GLU A 91 1.22 -10.93 8.97
C GLU A 91 1.77 -10.33 10.28
N THR A 92 1.82 -11.15 11.34
CA THR A 92 2.39 -10.79 12.64
C THR A 92 3.90 -11.02 12.63
N GLY A 93 4.67 -9.97 12.92
CA GLY A 93 6.12 -10.06 13.03
C GLY A 93 6.58 -10.95 14.18
N SER A 94 7.85 -11.38 14.14
CA SER A 94 8.44 -12.23 15.18
C SER A 94 8.53 -11.55 16.55
N ASP A 95 8.41 -10.23 16.58
CA ASP A 95 8.31 -9.39 17.77
C ASP A 95 6.86 -9.15 18.25
N GLY A 96 5.88 -9.81 17.61
CA GLY A 96 4.46 -9.62 17.87
C GLY A 96 3.85 -8.38 17.21
N SER A 97 4.60 -7.64 16.38
CA SER A 97 4.07 -6.45 15.71
C SER A 97 3.08 -6.80 14.60
N SER A 98 1.89 -6.22 14.65
CA SER A 98 0.91 -6.23 13.55
C SER A 98 1.34 -5.32 12.39
N PRO A 99 0.81 -5.49 11.16
CA PRO A 99 1.07 -4.59 10.04
C PRO A 99 0.86 -3.12 10.39
N ARG A 100 -0.25 -2.83 11.11
CA ARG A 100 -0.55 -1.49 11.62
C ARG A 100 0.59 -0.91 12.46
N GLN A 101 1.09 -1.66 13.44
CA GLN A 101 2.15 -1.18 14.32
C GLN A 101 3.43 -0.90 13.54
N ARG A 102 3.73 -1.71 12.51
CA ARG A 102 4.89 -1.48 11.64
C ARG A 102 4.74 -0.21 10.81
N ILE A 103 3.57 0.02 10.23
CA ILE A 103 3.24 1.23 9.47
C ILE A 103 3.29 2.48 10.37
N GLU A 104 2.64 2.43 11.53
CA GLU A 104 2.64 3.55 12.49
C GLU A 104 4.06 3.86 13.00
N ALA A 105 4.89 2.83 13.22
CA ALA A 105 6.27 3.00 13.65
C ALA A 105 7.18 3.70 12.63
N THR A 106 6.82 3.75 11.34
CA THR A 106 7.55 4.56 10.35
C THR A 106 7.15 6.03 10.36
N GLY A 107 6.06 6.38 11.05
CA GLY A 107 5.46 7.70 11.06
C GLY A 107 4.46 7.92 9.91
N TYR A 108 4.04 6.86 9.20
CA TYR A 108 3.02 6.98 8.17
C TYR A 108 1.67 7.37 8.77
N ALA A 109 1.13 8.51 8.34
CA ALA A 109 -0.11 9.08 8.86
C ALA A 109 -1.32 8.62 8.03
N ALA A 110 -1.67 7.33 8.14
CA ALA A 110 -2.90 6.79 7.57
C ALA A 110 -4.14 7.51 8.14
N TRP A 111 -5.28 7.40 7.45
CA TRP A 111 -6.58 7.86 7.98
C TRP A 111 -6.83 7.33 9.41
N PRO A 112 -6.90 8.18 10.45
CA PRO A 112 -6.83 7.74 11.84
C PRO A 112 -8.08 6.99 12.31
N ARG A 113 -9.25 7.31 11.75
CA ARG A 113 -10.53 6.66 12.08
C ARG A 113 -10.83 5.46 11.19
N GLN A 114 -10.65 5.61 9.89
CA GLN A 114 -10.97 4.56 8.90
C GLN A 114 -9.88 3.51 8.74
N ARG A 115 -8.64 3.80 9.14
CA ARG A 115 -7.51 2.86 9.07
C ARG A 115 -7.29 2.34 7.66
N ILE A 116 -7.11 3.26 6.71
CA ILE A 116 -6.90 2.91 5.29
C ILE A 116 -5.44 2.51 5.10
N TRP A 117 -5.18 1.24 5.38
CA TRP A 117 -3.94 0.53 5.11
C TRP A 117 -4.27 -0.94 4.89
N ALA A 118 -3.36 -1.66 4.24
CA ALA A 118 -3.47 -3.09 4.03
C ALA A 118 -2.08 -3.69 3.82
N GLU A 119 -1.97 -5.00 3.94
CA GLU A 119 -0.74 -5.73 3.63
C GLU A 119 -1.07 -6.98 2.82
N SER A 120 -0.20 -7.30 1.85
CA SER A 120 -0.25 -8.53 1.06
C SER A 120 1.10 -9.19 1.10
N LEU A 121 1.12 -10.50 1.38
CA LEU A 121 2.34 -11.29 1.56
C LEU A 121 2.41 -12.43 0.54
N TYR A 122 3.58 -12.63 -0.04
CA TYR A 122 3.87 -13.81 -0.84
C TYR A 122 5.26 -14.34 -0.51
N VAL A 123 5.38 -15.66 -0.37
CA VAL A 123 6.65 -16.34 -0.15
C VAL A 123 6.73 -17.55 -1.07
N GLY A 124 7.77 -17.59 -1.90
CA GLY A 124 7.93 -18.62 -2.93
C GLY A 124 9.32 -18.57 -3.54
N GLN A 125 9.57 -19.38 -4.57
CA GLN A 125 10.92 -19.46 -5.18
C GLN A 125 11.20 -18.37 -6.22
N GLY A 126 10.21 -17.56 -6.62
CA GLY A 126 10.32 -16.78 -7.85
C GLY A 126 10.11 -15.27 -7.75
N THR A 127 9.71 -14.74 -8.91
CA THR A 127 9.70 -13.31 -9.26
C THR A 127 8.45 -12.60 -8.74
N PHE A 128 8.38 -11.28 -8.92
CA PHE A 128 7.17 -10.55 -8.57
C PHE A 128 5.96 -10.97 -9.40
N GLU A 129 6.14 -11.45 -10.63
CA GLU A 129 5.03 -11.96 -11.46
C GLU A 129 4.30 -13.13 -10.81
N GLU A 130 5.04 -14.04 -10.17
CA GLU A 130 4.41 -15.13 -9.41
C GLU A 130 3.65 -14.59 -8.20
N ALA A 131 4.24 -13.65 -7.47
CA ALA A 131 3.60 -12.99 -6.33
C ALA A 131 2.30 -12.27 -6.77
N LEU A 132 2.37 -11.51 -7.87
CA LEU A 132 1.23 -10.81 -8.44
C LEU A 132 0.16 -11.78 -8.95
N GLY A 133 0.56 -12.89 -9.59
CA GLY A 133 -0.36 -13.95 -10.00
C GLY A 133 -1.09 -14.56 -8.82
N PHE A 134 -0.39 -14.80 -7.70
CA PHE A 134 -0.99 -15.22 -6.45
C PHE A 134 -1.97 -14.17 -5.90
N PHE A 135 -1.55 -12.91 -5.79
CA PHE A 135 -2.42 -11.84 -5.27
C PHE A 135 -3.68 -11.64 -6.10
N LEU A 136 -3.62 -11.84 -7.43
CA LEU A 136 -4.76 -11.66 -8.31
C LEU A 136 -5.70 -12.87 -8.38
N SER A 137 -5.23 -14.06 -7.97
CA SER A 137 -6.00 -15.31 -7.98
C SER A 137 -6.66 -15.64 -6.64
N ASP A 138 -6.08 -15.20 -5.52
CA ASP A 138 -6.74 -15.27 -4.20
C ASP A 138 -7.72 -14.11 -4.01
N ASP A 139 -9.00 -14.41 -3.74
CA ASP A 139 -10.05 -13.39 -3.59
C ASP A 139 -9.77 -12.37 -2.46
N GLY A 140 -9.11 -12.80 -1.38
CA GLY A 140 -8.74 -11.93 -0.27
C GLY A 140 -7.70 -10.91 -0.69
N GLN A 141 -6.59 -11.39 -1.24
CA GLN A 141 -5.48 -10.58 -1.73
C GLN A 141 -5.92 -9.70 -2.91
N ARG A 142 -6.76 -10.23 -3.82
CA ARG A 142 -7.26 -9.51 -4.98
C ARG A 142 -8.03 -8.26 -4.57
N ARG A 143 -8.88 -8.37 -3.54
CA ARG A 143 -9.62 -7.22 -2.99
C ARG A 143 -8.69 -6.14 -2.41
N VAL A 144 -7.54 -6.52 -1.89
CA VAL A 144 -6.53 -5.57 -1.39
C VAL A 144 -5.82 -4.89 -2.55
N VAL A 145 -5.15 -5.64 -3.43
CA VAL A 145 -4.31 -5.08 -4.50
C VAL A 145 -5.12 -4.27 -5.53
N LEU A 146 -6.41 -4.57 -5.68
CA LEU A 146 -7.36 -3.84 -6.53
C LEU A 146 -8.31 -2.91 -5.74
N SER A 147 -8.00 -2.59 -4.48
CA SER A 147 -8.81 -1.63 -3.74
C SER A 147 -8.67 -0.21 -4.33
N PRO A 148 -9.78 0.48 -4.63
CA PRO A 148 -9.76 1.88 -5.06
C PRO A 148 -9.47 2.85 -3.91
N LYS A 149 -9.57 2.41 -2.64
CA LYS A 149 -9.31 3.24 -1.46
C LYS A 149 -7.81 3.45 -1.20
N LEU A 150 -6.98 2.56 -1.72
CA LEU A 150 -5.53 2.64 -1.56
C LEU A 150 -4.95 3.52 -2.67
N ARG A 151 -4.04 4.42 -2.29
CA ARG A 151 -3.37 5.37 -3.21
C ARG A 151 -1.86 5.25 -3.20
N GLU A 152 -1.31 4.59 -2.19
CA GLU A 152 0.12 4.51 -1.94
C GLU A 152 0.53 3.08 -1.62
N VAL A 153 1.78 2.73 -1.95
CA VAL A 153 2.37 1.41 -1.70
C VAL A 153 3.85 1.51 -1.36
N GLY A 154 4.30 0.59 -0.52
CA GLY A 154 5.70 0.23 -0.33
C GLY A 154 5.91 -1.25 -0.58
N ILE A 155 7.07 -1.63 -1.11
CA ILE A 155 7.35 -3.01 -1.53
C ILE A 155 8.60 -3.52 -0.83
N GLY A 156 8.44 -4.43 0.11
CA GLY A 156 9.54 -5.13 0.79
C GLY A 156 9.94 -6.38 0.02
N ILE A 157 11.25 -6.60 -0.12
CA ILE A 157 11.79 -7.85 -0.66
C ILE A 157 12.96 -8.35 0.18
N ALA A 158 12.90 -9.60 0.60
CA ALA A 158 14.03 -10.29 1.24
C ALA A 158 14.13 -11.71 0.70
N LYS A 159 15.31 -12.33 0.81
CA LYS A 159 15.57 -13.69 0.32
C LYS A 159 16.24 -14.50 1.42
N ASP A 160 15.78 -15.73 1.63
CA ASP A 160 16.57 -16.76 2.32
C ASP A 160 17.21 -17.70 1.28
N ASN A 161 17.83 -18.79 1.72
CA ASN A 161 18.53 -19.72 0.81
C ASN A 161 17.59 -20.44 -0.19
N LEU A 162 16.27 -20.38 0.00
CA LEU A 162 15.28 -21.15 -0.75
C LEU A 162 14.10 -20.31 -1.27
N ARG A 163 13.81 -19.16 -0.66
CA ARG A 163 12.57 -18.40 -0.83
C ARG A 163 12.82 -16.91 -0.94
N THR A 164 12.02 -16.25 -1.77
CA THR A 164 11.84 -14.80 -1.84
C THR A 164 10.57 -14.42 -1.08
N TYR A 165 10.67 -13.37 -0.25
CA TYR A 165 9.63 -12.83 0.61
C TYR A 165 9.21 -11.46 0.09
N TRP A 166 8.01 -11.39 -0.47
CA TRP A 166 7.40 -10.16 -0.96
C TRP A 166 6.36 -9.66 0.04
N THR A 167 6.52 -8.42 0.47
CA THR A 167 5.54 -7.70 1.30
C THR A 167 5.11 -6.46 0.55
N LEU A 168 3.81 -6.32 0.29
CA LEU A 168 3.24 -5.10 -0.25
C LEU A 168 2.46 -4.43 0.87
N THR A 169 2.91 -3.27 1.30
CA THR A 169 2.24 -2.49 2.34
C THR A 169 1.59 -1.28 1.69
N PHE A 170 0.29 -1.14 1.87
CA PHE A 170 -0.52 -0.12 1.20
C PHE A 170 -1.06 0.91 2.18
N GLY A 171 -1.41 2.08 1.67
CA GLY A 171 -2.09 3.09 2.45
C GLY A 171 -2.78 4.17 1.63
N ALA A 172 -3.49 5.03 2.35
CA ALA A 172 -3.89 6.34 1.89
C ALA A 172 -3.79 7.36 3.03
N GLN A 173 -3.11 8.48 2.77
CA GLN A 173 -3.09 9.62 3.69
C GLN A 173 -4.23 10.61 3.37
N PRO A 174 -4.82 11.26 4.39
CA PRO A 174 -5.76 12.36 4.15
C PRO A 174 -5.06 13.49 3.39
N ASN A 175 -5.79 14.16 2.50
CA ASN A 175 -5.30 15.28 1.69
C ASN A 175 -4.15 14.94 0.73
N LEU A 176 -3.72 13.69 0.61
CA LEU A 176 -2.72 13.28 -0.37
C LEU A 176 -3.38 12.49 -1.49
N LEU A 177 -3.47 13.13 -2.66
CA LEU A 177 -4.04 12.57 -3.87
C LEU A 177 -2.98 12.58 -4.97
N PRO A 178 -2.15 11.53 -5.11
CA PRO A 178 -1.14 11.46 -6.14
C PRO A 178 -1.73 11.61 -7.55
N ILE A 179 -0.93 12.17 -8.46
CA ILE A 179 -1.25 12.25 -9.88
C ILE A 179 -0.12 11.61 -10.67
N PHE A 180 -0.40 11.15 -11.88
CA PHE A 180 0.56 10.43 -12.72
C PHE A 180 0.51 10.92 -14.16
N ILE A 181 1.65 11.30 -14.72
CA ILE A 181 1.77 11.70 -16.12
C ILE A 181 2.10 10.46 -16.95
N ASN A 182 1.28 10.17 -17.96
CA ASN A 182 1.44 9.01 -18.84
C ASN A 182 1.68 7.70 -18.07
N ASP A 183 0.94 7.48 -16.97
CA ASP A 183 1.10 6.32 -16.09
C ASP A 183 2.50 6.22 -15.44
N ASP A 184 2.96 7.34 -14.87
CA ASP A 184 4.26 7.42 -14.18
C ASP A 184 5.45 7.12 -15.12
N ALA A 185 5.27 7.39 -16.42
CA ALA A 185 6.32 7.17 -17.39
C ALA A 185 7.50 8.11 -17.11
N PRO A 186 8.75 7.61 -17.15
CA PRO A 186 9.91 8.43 -16.83
C PRO A 186 10.22 9.46 -17.93
N VAL A 187 9.83 9.18 -19.17
CA VAL A 187 10.14 9.98 -20.36
C VAL A 187 8.89 10.06 -21.24
N THR A 188 8.75 11.14 -22.01
CA THR A 188 7.83 11.29 -23.15
C THR A 188 8.55 11.96 -24.32
N ASN A 189 8.25 11.55 -25.55
CA ASN A 189 8.66 12.28 -26.76
C ASN A 189 7.53 13.17 -27.33
N GLU A 190 6.35 13.11 -26.72
CA GLU A 190 5.19 13.91 -27.07
C GLU A 190 4.94 15.00 -26.01
N ARG A 191 4.53 16.19 -26.46
CA ARG A 191 4.09 17.27 -25.55
C ARG A 191 2.69 17.05 -25.02
N GLN A 192 1.86 16.34 -25.77
CA GLN A 192 0.52 15.98 -25.32
C GLN A 192 0.66 14.79 -24.39
N VAL A 193 0.27 14.97 -23.13
CA VAL A 193 0.33 13.92 -22.11
C VAL A 193 -1.03 13.72 -21.48
N ALA A 194 -1.23 12.56 -20.88
CA ALA A 194 -2.38 12.24 -20.06
C ALA A 194 -2.01 12.40 -18.58
N VAL A 195 -2.72 13.28 -17.87
CA VAL A 195 -2.61 13.42 -16.42
C VAL A 195 -3.69 12.55 -15.79
N ILE A 196 -3.27 11.48 -15.12
CA ILE A 196 -4.15 10.54 -14.42
C ILE A 196 -4.30 11.01 -12.98
N LEU A 197 -5.54 11.24 -12.56
CA LEU A 197 -5.88 11.69 -11.23
C LEU A 197 -6.34 10.52 -10.36
N THR A 198 -5.88 10.50 -9.10
CA THR A 198 -6.51 9.68 -8.06
C THR A 198 -7.76 10.38 -7.50
N GLN A 199 -8.52 9.65 -6.69
CA GLN A 199 -9.74 10.13 -6.06
C GLN A 199 -9.69 9.87 -4.56
N GLU A 200 -10.39 10.71 -3.78
CA GLU A 200 -10.66 10.43 -2.39
C GLU A 200 -11.90 9.54 -2.26
N GLU A 201 -11.66 8.26 -1.99
CA GLU A 201 -12.69 7.24 -1.76
C GLU A 201 -12.89 6.96 -0.26
N ALA A 202 -12.16 7.66 0.61
CA ALA A 202 -12.36 7.67 2.06
C ALA A 202 -13.49 8.63 2.45
N VAL A 203 -14.31 8.27 3.45
CA VAL A 203 -15.36 9.15 3.98
C VAL A 203 -14.79 10.00 5.11
N PRO A 204 -14.73 11.34 5.05
CA PRO A 204 -13.99 12.12 6.05
C PRO A 204 -14.41 11.99 7.53
N ASP A 205 -15.42 11.20 7.92
CA ASP A 205 -15.79 10.86 9.31
C ASP A 205 -15.73 12.04 10.31
N GLY A 206 -16.27 13.19 9.89
CA GLY A 206 -16.31 14.42 10.68
C GLY A 206 -14.96 15.18 10.78
N ASP A 207 -13.93 14.75 10.08
CA ASP A 207 -12.73 15.55 9.85
C ASP A 207 -13.04 16.65 8.83
N VAL A 208 -13.22 17.86 9.35
CA VAL A 208 -13.51 19.05 8.55
C VAL A 208 -12.32 19.48 7.69
N ASN A 209 -11.10 19.08 8.04
CA ASN A 209 -9.88 19.51 7.33
C ASN A 209 -9.43 18.53 6.25
N ALA A 210 -9.97 17.31 6.24
CA ALA A 210 -9.66 16.34 5.22
C ALA A 210 -10.60 16.50 4.02
N ILE A 211 -10.01 16.67 2.83
CA ILE A 211 -10.73 16.75 1.57
C ILE A 211 -11.61 15.50 1.41
N GLY A 212 -12.82 15.70 0.89
CA GLY A 212 -13.70 14.62 0.47
C GLY A 212 -13.46 14.29 -1.00
N ARG A 213 -14.45 13.61 -1.59
CA ARG A 213 -14.43 13.28 -3.02
C ARG A 213 -14.30 14.55 -3.86
N VAL A 214 -13.29 14.58 -4.72
CA VAL A 214 -12.95 15.71 -5.60
C VAL A 214 -14.01 15.84 -6.68
N VAL A 215 -14.45 17.08 -6.91
CA VAL A 215 -15.47 17.43 -7.91
C VAL A 215 -14.93 18.38 -8.98
N GLU A 216 -13.88 19.14 -8.66
CA GLU A 216 -13.25 20.09 -9.58
C GLU A 216 -11.74 20.05 -9.45
N VAL A 217 -11.06 20.40 -10.54
CA VAL A 217 -9.61 20.47 -10.61
C VAL A 217 -9.16 21.65 -11.46
N ARG A 218 -7.92 22.07 -11.27
CA ARG A 218 -7.20 22.93 -12.22
C ARG A 218 -5.77 22.47 -12.37
N LEU A 219 -5.23 22.57 -13.58
CA LEU A 219 -3.89 22.09 -13.93
C LEU A 219 -3.03 23.25 -14.43
N SER A 220 -1.74 23.18 -14.16
CA SER A 220 -0.79 24.23 -14.52
C SER A 220 0.61 23.66 -14.65
N ASP A 221 1.44 24.22 -15.54
CA ASP A 221 2.89 24.00 -15.58
C ASP A 221 3.64 24.93 -14.60
N ARG A 222 2.89 25.78 -13.90
CA ARG A 222 3.38 26.72 -12.89
C ARG A 222 2.76 26.44 -11.52
N PRO A 223 3.53 26.51 -10.42
CA PRO A 223 3.02 26.24 -9.07
C PRO A 223 2.06 27.32 -8.54
N ASP A 224 2.00 28.50 -9.18
CA ASP A 224 1.10 29.60 -8.82
C ASP A 224 -0.30 29.48 -9.46
N PHE A 225 -0.50 28.52 -10.37
CA PHE A 225 -1.74 28.34 -11.14
C PHE A 225 -2.21 29.62 -11.85
N ALA A 226 -1.28 30.51 -12.20
CA ALA A 226 -1.61 31.77 -12.87
C ALA A 226 -2.26 31.49 -14.24
N GLY A 227 -3.51 31.91 -14.40
CA GLY A 227 -4.28 31.70 -15.64
C GLY A 227 -4.91 30.31 -15.78
N ALA A 228 -4.77 29.42 -14.78
CA ALA A 228 -5.44 28.12 -14.77
C ALA A 228 -6.88 28.25 -14.25
N GLU A 229 -7.83 27.72 -15.01
CA GLU A 229 -9.26 27.72 -14.67
C GLU A 229 -9.68 26.40 -14.01
N TRP A 230 -10.69 26.47 -13.14
CA TRP A 230 -11.32 25.28 -12.58
C TRP A 230 -12.17 24.60 -13.65
N GLN A 231 -12.06 23.28 -13.71
CA GLN A 231 -12.87 22.41 -14.56
C GLN A 231 -13.42 21.23 -13.74
N PRO A 232 -14.48 20.55 -14.20
CA PRO A 232 -14.96 19.33 -13.56
C PRO A 232 -13.84 18.27 -13.44
N TRP A 233 -13.86 17.52 -12.34
CA TRP A 233 -12.94 16.40 -12.15
C TRP A 233 -13.22 15.32 -13.19
N GLU A 234 -12.15 14.90 -13.88
CA GLU A 234 -12.12 13.72 -14.74
C GLU A 234 -10.89 12.89 -14.36
N ARG A 235 -10.99 11.57 -14.50
CA ARG A 235 -9.89 10.67 -14.13
C ARG A 235 -8.63 10.90 -14.98
N LEU A 236 -8.82 11.22 -16.26
CA LEU A 236 -7.74 11.38 -17.22
C LEU A 236 -7.93 12.71 -17.94
N ILE A 237 -6.99 13.63 -17.76
CA ILE A 237 -7.07 14.97 -18.32
C ILE A 237 -5.91 15.16 -19.30
N PRO A 238 -6.17 15.48 -20.57
CA PRO A 238 -5.12 15.82 -21.51
C PRO A 238 -4.44 17.13 -21.10
N PHE A 239 -3.11 17.16 -21.09
CA PHE A 239 -2.32 18.35 -20.79
C PHE A 239 -1.22 18.53 -21.83
N THR A 240 -0.91 19.78 -22.18
CA THR A 240 0.15 20.10 -23.14
C THR A 240 1.35 20.68 -22.41
N LEU A 241 2.45 19.91 -22.36
CA LEU A 241 3.71 20.32 -21.75
C LEU A 241 4.32 21.55 -22.45
N ALA A 242 5.16 22.31 -21.74
CA ALA A 242 5.90 23.41 -22.35
C ALA A 242 6.79 22.94 -23.52
N ARG A 243 7.18 23.86 -24.41
CA ARG A 243 7.93 23.51 -25.64
C ARG A 243 9.37 23.09 -25.38
N GLN A 244 9.95 23.48 -24.25
CA GLN A 244 11.35 23.22 -23.96
C GLN A 244 11.53 21.75 -23.51
N PRO A 245 12.48 21.01 -24.11
CA PRO A 245 12.89 19.71 -23.61
C PRO A 245 13.42 19.77 -22.17
N GLY A 246 13.40 18.64 -21.49
CA GLY A 246 13.85 18.50 -20.11
C GLY A 246 12.72 18.09 -19.17
N LYS A 247 13.02 18.12 -17.86
CA LYS A 247 12.04 17.79 -16.81
C LYS A 247 10.89 18.80 -16.80
N GLN A 248 9.69 18.31 -17.10
CA GLN A 248 8.45 19.07 -17.04
C GLN A 248 7.67 18.65 -15.81
N THR A 249 7.09 19.61 -15.09
CA THR A 249 6.23 19.35 -13.93
C THR A 249 4.82 19.85 -14.20
N VAL A 250 3.83 19.02 -13.92
CA VAL A 250 2.42 19.42 -13.92
C VAL A 250 1.95 19.50 -12.49
N TYR A 251 1.38 20.64 -12.12
CA TYR A 251 0.75 20.89 -10.84
C TYR A 251 -0.77 20.76 -11.01
N VAL A 252 -1.41 20.12 -10.04
CA VAL A 252 -2.86 19.93 -10.00
C VAL A 252 -3.37 20.40 -8.65
N GLU A 253 -4.31 21.32 -8.65
CA GLU A 253 -5.11 21.63 -7.48
C GLU A 253 -6.47 20.95 -7.62
N MET A 254 -6.88 20.25 -6.57
CA MET A 254 -8.12 19.50 -6.50
C MET A 254 -9.01 20.12 -5.45
N ARG A 255 -10.33 20.18 -5.72
CA ARG A 255 -11.34 20.73 -4.83
C ARG A 255 -12.52 19.79 -4.68
N ASP A 256 -12.99 19.60 -3.45
CA ASP A 256 -14.21 18.86 -3.16
C ASP A 256 -15.47 19.74 -3.14
N GLY A 257 -16.64 19.13 -3.00
CA GLY A 257 -17.91 19.86 -2.97
C GLY A 257 -18.09 20.81 -1.76
N ALA A 258 -17.22 20.72 -0.75
CA ALA A 258 -17.20 21.63 0.39
C ALA A 258 -16.20 22.79 0.20
N GLY A 259 -15.50 22.85 -0.95
CA GLY A 259 -14.52 23.89 -1.27
C GLY A 259 -13.14 23.66 -0.65
N ARG A 260 -12.88 22.51 -0.04
CA ARG A 260 -11.58 22.15 0.52
C ARG A 260 -10.65 21.77 -0.62
N THR A 261 -9.40 22.19 -0.54
CA THR A 261 -8.42 21.96 -1.61
C THR A 261 -7.23 21.13 -1.16
N THR A 262 -6.64 20.44 -2.12
CA THR A 262 -5.31 19.84 -1.98
C THR A 262 -4.51 19.99 -3.27
N LEU A 263 -3.19 19.93 -3.13
CA LEU A 263 -2.22 20.09 -4.20
C LEU A 263 -1.48 18.78 -4.45
N ALA A 264 -1.29 18.47 -5.72
CA ALA A 264 -0.43 17.39 -6.16
C ALA A 264 0.41 17.84 -7.36
N SER A 265 1.50 17.14 -7.61
CA SER A 265 2.31 17.36 -8.80
C SER A 265 3.03 16.10 -9.18
N ASP A 266 3.32 15.97 -10.47
CA ASP A 266 4.16 14.91 -11.01
C ASP A 266 5.08 15.50 -12.10
N SER A 267 6.16 14.81 -12.43
CA SER A 267 7.12 15.25 -13.43
C SER A 267 7.52 14.16 -14.40
N ILE A 268 7.70 14.54 -15.66
CA ILE A 268 8.15 13.67 -16.74
C ILE A 268 9.32 14.31 -17.49
N GLU A 269 10.28 13.50 -17.95
CA GLU A 269 11.33 14.00 -18.84
C GLU A 269 10.78 14.12 -20.28
N TYR A 270 10.73 15.33 -20.83
CA TYR A 270 10.33 15.53 -22.23
C TYR A 270 11.57 15.54 -23.14
N ASP A 271 11.76 14.48 -23.91
CA ASP A 271 12.80 14.36 -24.93
C ASP A 271 12.18 14.06 -26.31
N PRO A 272 12.05 15.06 -27.20
CA PRO A 272 11.52 14.88 -28.55
C PRO A 272 12.28 13.86 -29.42
N LYS A 273 13.49 13.46 -29.02
CA LYS A 273 14.34 12.51 -29.76
C LYS A 273 14.25 11.08 -29.22
N ALA A 274 13.57 10.86 -28.10
CA ALA A 274 13.41 9.54 -27.53
C ALA A 274 12.56 8.65 -28.47
N ARG A 275 13.04 7.42 -28.71
CA ARG A 275 12.48 6.49 -29.71
C ARG A 275 11.61 5.39 -29.13
N ASP A 276 11.85 5.00 -27.88
CA ASP A 276 11.18 3.89 -27.19
C ASP A 276 10.46 4.42 -25.95
N VAL A 277 9.29 5.04 -26.14
CA VAL A 277 8.59 5.71 -25.04
C VAL A 277 7.15 5.23 -24.95
N VAL A 278 6.69 5.01 -23.71
CA VAL A 278 5.31 4.63 -23.38
C VAL A 278 4.38 5.70 -23.93
N ARG A 279 3.51 5.31 -24.88
CA ARG A 279 2.52 6.21 -25.47
C ARG A 279 1.49 6.63 -24.41
N PRO A 280 0.95 7.86 -24.49
CA PRO A 280 -0.16 8.26 -23.64
C PRO A 280 -1.31 7.26 -23.80
N VAL A 281 -1.81 6.72 -22.68
CA VAL A 281 -3.05 5.95 -22.69
C VAL A 281 -4.15 6.90 -23.12
N SER A 282 -4.81 6.63 -24.25
CA SER A 282 -5.86 7.51 -24.76
C SER A 282 -7.15 7.36 -23.93
N PRO A 283 -7.87 8.45 -23.61
CA PRO A 283 -9.17 8.34 -22.97
C PRO A 283 -10.14 7.57 -23.87
N GLY A 284 -10.52 6.37 -23.45
CA GLY A 284 -11.41 5.48 -24.20
C GLY A 284 -10.74 4.29 -24.88
N GLU A 285 -9.42 4.10 -24.71
CA GLU A 285 -8.82 2.80 -25.00
C GLU A 285 -9.34 1.81 -23.95
N VAL A 286 -10.42 1.11 -24.30
CA VAL A 286 -10.81 -0.13 -23.63
C VAL A 286 -9.60 -1.03 -23.79
N ILE A 287 -8.81 -1.15 -22.73
CA ILE A 287 -7.83 -2.22 -22.61
C ILE A 287 -8.70 -3.47 -22.76
N ALA A 288 -8.58 -4.13 -23.90
CA ALA A 288 -9.16 -5.45 -24.08
C ALA A 288 -8.80 -6.22 -22.82
N SER A 289 -9.80 -6.76 -22.13
CA SER A 289 -9.56 -7.67 -21.02
C SER A 289 -8.49 -8.63 -21.52
N PRO A 290 -7.32 -8.75 -20.85
CA PRO A 290 -6.35 -9.75 -21.29
C PRO A 290 -7.13 -11.06 -21.40
N GLU A 291 -6.90 -11.82 -22.48
CA GLU A 291 -7.41 -13.19 -22.53
C GLU A 291 -7.14 -13.81 -21.16
N PRO A 292 -8.13 -14.47 -20.53
CA PRO A 292 -7.94 -15.10 -19.24
C PRO A 292 -6.64 -15.89 -19.32
N ILE A 293 -5.69 -15.59 -18.42
CA ILE A 293 -4.48 -16.40 -18.30
C ILE A 293 -5.00 -17.81 -18.09
N GLU A 294 -4.84 -18.65 -19.11
CA GLU A 294 -5.33 -20.01 -19.09
C GLU A 294 -4.69 -20.66 -17.87
N ALA A 295 -5.53 -21.00 -16.88
CA ALA A 295 -5.04 -21.68 -15.69
C ALA A 295 -4.25 -22.90 -16.16
N PRO A 296 -3.04 -23.17 -15.61
CA PRO A 296 -2.32 -24.38 -15.97
C PRO A 296 -3.28 -25.57 -15.83
N PRO A 297 -3.26 -26.51 -16.78
CA PRO A 297 -4.24 -27.60 -16.80
C PRO A 297 -4.24 -28.26 -15.43
N VAL A 298 -5.39 -28.18 -14.76
CA VAL A 298 -5.64 -28.94 -13.53
C VAL A 298 -5.33 -30.39 -13.89
N PRO A 299 -4.35 -31.04 -13.23
CA PRO A 299 -4.09 -32.44 -13.51
C PRO A 299 -5.39 -33.19 -13.26
N THR A 300 -5.91 -33.84 -14.31
CA THR A 300 -7.04 -34.75 -14.22
C THR A 300 -6.82 -35.64 -13.00
N PRO A 301 -7.76 -35.70 -12.03
CA PRO A 301 -7.59 -36.60 -10.91
C PRO A 301 -7.47 -38.00 -11.51
N ALA A 302 -6.30 -38.61 -11.31
CA ALA A 302 -6.12 -40.02 -11.59
C ALA A 302 -7.22 -40.73 -10.80
N VAL A 303 -8.11 -41.42 -11.52
CA VAL A 303 -9.08 -42.34 -10.92
C VAL A 303 -8.25 -43.43 -10.24
N ALA A 304 -7.93 -43.21 -8.97
CA ALA A 304 -7.44 -44.24 -8.10
C ALA A 304 -8.62 -45.18 -7.85
N THR A 305 -8.65 -46.29 -8.58
CA THR A 305 -9.47 -47.45 -8.24
C THR A 305 -8.99 -47.97 -6.89
N ALA A 306 -9.50 -47.41 -5.80
CA ALA A 306 -9.33 -47.96 -4.47
C ALA A 306 -10.34 -49.10 -4.27
N ALA A 307 -9.83 -50.28 -3.94
CA ALA A 307 -10.62 -51.43 -3.48
C ALA A 307 -11.44 -51.03 -2.22
N PRO A 308 -12.61 -51.67 -1.98
CA PRO A 308 -13.49 -51.26 -0.91
C PRO A 308 -12.85 -51.53 0.44
N VAL A 309 -12.62 -50.46 1.21
CA VAL A 309 -12.26 -50.56 2.63
C VAL A 309 -13.57 -50.63 3.40
N THR A 310 -13.81 -51.75 4.07
CA THR A 310 -14.90 -51.93 5.04
C THR A 310 -14.73 -50.92 6.17
N ALA A 311 -15.67 -49.98 6.30
CA ALA A 311 -15.75 -49.09 7.44
C ALA A 311 -16.35 -49.85 8.63
N ASP A 312 -15.55 -49.95 9.70
CA ASP A 312 -16.00 -50.37 11.02
C ASP A 312 -16.80 -49.25 11.68
N SER A 313 -17.86 -49.62 12.39
CA SER A 313 -18.89 -48.72 12.91
C SER A 313 -18.55 -48.20 14.31
N GLY A 314 -18.49 -46.88 14.47
CA GLY A 314 -18.54 -46.22 15.78
C GLY A 314 -17.88 -44.83 15.78
N ASP A 315 -18.66 -43.80 16.13
CA ASP A 315 -18.22 -42.43 16.51
C ASP A 315 -17.96 -41.34 15.44
N ALA A 316 -18.60 -41.40 14.27
CA ALA A 316 -18.71 -40.24 13.37
C ALA A 316 -20.16 -39.77 13.21
N MET A 317 -20.45 -38.51 13.57
CA MET A 317 -21.72 -37.85 13.23
C MET A 317 -21.62 -37.28 11.79
N ALA A 318 -22.40 -37.83 10.87
CA ALA A 318 -22.53 -37.29 9.52
C ALA A 318 -23.63 -36.22 9.48
N VAL A 319 -23.30 -34.99 9.07
CA VAL A 319 -24.28 -33.94 8.80
C VAL A 319 -24.55 -33.91 7.30
N VAL A 320 -25.78 -34.25 6.90
CA VAL A 320 -26.25 -34.19 5.51
C VAL A 320 -26.97 -32.88 5.29
N ILE A 321 -26.40 -31.98 4.46
CA ILE A 321 -27.05 -30.74 4.07
C ILE A 321 -27.67 -30.93 2.68
N THR A 322 -29.00 -30.95 2.61
CA THR A 322 -29.75 -30.98 1.34
C THR A 322 -30.20 -29.56 0.99
N LEU A 323 -29.67 -29.00 -0.10
CA LEU A 323 -30.15 -27.72 -0.64
C LEU A 323 -31.45 -27.94 -1.40
N VAL A 324 -32.54 -27.31 -0.96
CA VAL A 324 -33.84 -27.34 -1.64
C VAL A 324 -33.95 -26.10 -2.53
N PRO A 325 -34.28 -26.23 -3.82
CA PRO A 325 -34.53 -25.06 -4.68
C PRO A 325 -35.90 -24.46 -4.37
N GLU A 326 -35.93 -23.14 -4.17
CA GLU A 326 -37.16 -22.36 -3.99
C GLU A 326 -37.92 -22.25 -5.31
N THR A 327 -39.23 -22.56 -5.33
CA THR A 327 -40.10 -22.32 -6.49
C THR A 327 -41.43 -21.68 -6.09
N THR A 328 -41.62 -20.43 -6.50
CA THR A 328 -42.92 -19.71 -6.66
C THR A 328 -42.62 -18.43 -7.45
N GLY A 329 -42.78 -18.32 -8.78
CA GLY A 329 -44.00 -18.10 -9.61
C GLY A 329 -44.07 -16.62 -10.05
N THR A 330 -44.23 -16.14 -11.31
CA THR A 330 -44.72 -16.71 -12.59
C THR A 330 -44.28 -15.82 -13.79
N ALA A 331 -43.87 -16.47 -14.91
CA ALA A 331 -43.81 -16.07 -16.36
C ALA A 331 -42.95 -14.85 -16.82
N THR A 332 -42.09 -14.91 -17.85
CA THR A 332 -42.21 -15.59 -19.17
C THR A 332 -40.84 -15.85 -19.85
N ALA A 333 -40.66 -17.07 -20.41
CA ALA A 333 -39.79 -17.57 -21.50
C ALA A 333 -38.31 -17.12 -21.68
N SER A 334 -37.34 -18.04 -21.49
CA SER A 334 -36.70 -18.82 -22.58
C SER A 334 -35.45 -19.61 -22.09
N SER A 335 -35.50 -20.93 -22.24
CA SER A 335 -34.43 -21.97 -22.23
C SER A 335 -33.07 -21.75 -21.51
N SER A 336 -32.80 -22.55 -20.47
CA SER A 336 -31.46 -22.94 -19.98
C SER A 336 -31.54 -24.29 -19.24
N PRO A 337 -30.45 -25.10 -19.16
CA PRO A 337 -30.52 -26.50 -18.72
C PRO A 337 -30.68 -26.66 -17.20
N GLN A 338 -31.40 -27.71 -16.80
CA GLN A 338 -31.67 -28.13 -15.42
C GLN A 338 -30.38 -28.49 -14.66
N THR A 339 -30.16 -27.87 -13.49
CA THR A 339 -29.14 -28.28 -12.52
C THR A 339 -29.74 -29.22 -11.46
N THR A 340 -29.16 -30.41 -11.32
CA THR A 340 -29.43 -31.34 -10.21
C THR A 340 -28.84 -30.76 -8.91
N PRO A 341 -29.53 -30.78 -7.75
CA PRO A 341 -28.96 -30.25 -6.52
C PRO A 341 -27.81 -31.13 -6.01
N THR A 342 -26.64 -30.51 -5.81
CA THR A 342 -25.47 -31.14 -5.20
C THR A 342 -25.64 -31.18 -3.67
N ALA A 343 -25.57 -32.37 -3.07
CA ALA A 343 -25.52 -32.52 -1.62
C ALA A 343 -24.08 -32.27 -1.12
N LEU A 344 -23.94 -31.47 -0.06
CA LEU A 344 -22.66 -31.26 0.63
C LEU A 344 -22.62 -32.16 1.87
N ILE A 345 -21.66 -33.09 1.93
CA ILE A 345 -21.42 -33.92 3.11
C ILE A 345 -20.24 -33.31 3.88
N VAL A 346 -20.49 -32.84 5.10
CA VAL A 346 -19.44 -32.35 6.00
C VAL A 346 -19.21 -33.38 7.09
N VAL A 347 -17.99 -33.92 7.15
CA VAL A 347 -17.56 -34.84 8.21
C VAL A 347 -16.78 -34.04 9.24
N VAL A 348 -17.32 -33.92 10.46
CA VAL A 348 -16.65 -33.25 11.59
C VAL A 348 -16.08 -34.30 12.52
N ALA A 349 -14.76 -34.30 12.71
CA ALA A 349 -14.12 -35.11 13.74
C ALA A 349 -14.19 -34.39 15.09
N PRO A 350 -14.64 -35.03 16.19
CA PRO A 350 -14.67 -34.38 17.49
C PRO A 350 -13.24 -34.20 18.05
N MET A 351 -12.94 -33.01 18.56
CA MET A 351 -11.75 -32.76 19.38
C MET A 351 -11.91 -33.51 20.73
N PRO A 352 -10.86 -34.15 21.27
CA PRO A 352 -10.96 -34.82 22.56
C PRO A 352 -11.16 -33.79 23.68
N THR A 353 -12.29 -33.85 24.37
CA THR A 353 -12.54 -33.08 25.61
C THR A 353 -12.73 -34.06 26.78
N PRO A 354 -12.33 -33.67 28.01
CA PRO A 354 -12.26 -34.59 29.14
C PRO A 354 -13.65 -35.01 29.64
N THR A 355 -13.74 -36.28 30.01
CA THR A 355 -14.92 -37.07 30.38
C THR A 355 -15.85 -36.40 31.42
N PRO A 356 -17.16 -36.26 31.16
CA PRO A 356 -18.16 -35.98 32.19
C PRO A 356 -18.79 -37.28 32.76
N PRO A 357 -19.38 -37.25 33.98
CA PRO A 357 -19.87 -38.43 34.70
C PRO A 357 -21.18 -39.03 34.11
N PRO A 358 -21.50 -40.30 34.43
CA PRO A 358 -22.57 -41.04 33.78
C PRO A 358 -23.93 -40.75 34.42
N ASP A 359 -24.73 -39.88 33.81
CA ASP A 359 -26.21 -39.90 33.88
C ASP A 359 -26.81 -38.76 33.04
N ALA A 360 -26.68 -38.84 31.71
CA ALA A 360 -27.43 -37.98 30.80
C ALA A 360 -28.09 -38.82 29.70
N ALA A 361 -29.43 -38.76 29.65
CA ALA A 361 -30.27 -39.43 28.66
C ALA A 361 -29.98 -38.93 27.22
N PRO A 362 -30.21 -39.75 26.17
CA PRO A 362 -29.86 -39.38 24.80
C PRO A 362 -30.71 -38.20 24.32
N SER A 363 -30.04 -37.11 23.92
CA SER A 363 -30.67 -35.95 23.27
C SER A 363 -30.89 -36.25 21.79
N ALA A 364 -32.10 -35.97 21.28
CA ALA A 364 -32.45 -36.12 19.87
C ALA A 364 -31.56 -35.28 18.93
N PRO A 365 -31.38 -35.66 17.65
CA PRO A 365 -30.56 -34.90 16.71
C PRO A 365 -31.12 -33.50 16.51
N ILE A 366 -30.25 -32.49 16.69
CA ILE A 366 -30.57 -31.07 16.50
C ILE A 366 -30.73 -30.81 15.00
N THR A 367 -31.95 -30.53 14.55
CA THR A 367 -32.21 -29.98 13.22
C THR A 367 -31.97 -28.47 13.27
N ILE A 368 -30.88 -27.98 12.66
CA ILE A 368 -30.64 -26.53 12.52
C ILE A 368 -31.28 -26.08 11.21
N VAL A 369 -32.41 -25.37 11.31
CA VAL A 369 -33.02 -24.64 10.19
C VAL A 369 -32.53 -23.19 10.27
N LEU A 370 -31.66 -22.77 9.35
CA LEU A 370 -31.26 -21.37 9.21
C LEU A 370 -32.34 -20.62 8.44
N THR A 371 -33.20 -19.89 9.14
CA THR A 371 -34.07 -18.88 8.52
C THR A 371 -33.29 -17.56 8.39
N PRO A 372 -33.12 -16.98 7.19
CA PRO A 372 -32.55 -15.65 7.07
C PRO A 372 -33.54 -14.61 7.60
N THR A 373 -33.18 -13.90 8.67
CA THR A 373 -33.92 -12.72 9.14
C THR A 373 -33.57 -11.48 8.29
N PRO A 374 -34.53 -10.58 8.01
CA PRO A 374 -34.29 -9.40 7.20
C PRO A 374 -33.39 -8.38 7.91
N GLU A 375 -32.69 -7.59 7.12
CA GLU A 375 -31.75 -6.55 7.55
C GLU A 375 -32.33 -5.58 8.61
N GLY A 376 -31.50 -5.27 9.62
CA GLY A 376 -31.69 -4.10 10.48
C GLY A 376 -32.06 -4.38 11.94
N THR A 377 -31.16 -4.96 12.75
CA THR A 377 -31.12 -4.68 14.20
C THR A 377 -29.71 -4.89 14.76
N VAL A 378 -29.04 -3.79 15.11
CA VAL A 378 -27.75 -3.79 15.82
C VAL A 378 -27.98 -4.19 17.27
N ARG A 379 -27.30 -5.24 17.77
CA ARG A 379 -27.15 -5.51 19.21
C ARG A 379 -25.80 -4.98 19.69
N GLN A 380 -25.89 -3.99 20.59
CA GLN A 380 -24.76 -3.37 21.28
C GLN A 380 -24.30 -4.27 22.43
N PHE A 381 -23.01 -4.61 22.47
CA PHE A 381 -22.37 -5.24 23.64
C PHE A 381 -21.39 -4.24 24.28
N GLY A 382 -21.52 -4.04 25.59
CA GLY A 382 -20.78 -3.07 26.38
C GLY A 382 -19.32 -3.46 26.65
N ALA A 383 -18.46 -2.45 26.81
CA ALA A 383 -17.05 -2.59 27.17
C ALA A 383 -16.86 -2.72 28.69
N PRO A 384 -15.80 -3.41 29.17
CA PRO A 384 -15.49 -3.50 30.59
C PRO A 384 -14.74 -2.25 31.10
N GLU A 385 -15.15 -1.75 32.26
CA GLU A 385 -14.46 -0.71 33.04
C GLU A 385 -13.27 -1.30 33.79
N VAL A 386 -12.10 -0.65 33.70
CA VAL A 386 -10.96 -0.91 34.59
C VAL A 386 -10.41 0.42 35.11
N ASN A 387 -10.46 0.58 36.43
CA ASN A 387 -9.80 1.57 37.29
C ASN A 387 -10.22 3.05 37.17
N GLY A 388 -11.46 3.34 37.57
CA GLY A 388 -11.77 4.34 38.61
C GLY A 388 -11.32 5.80 38.47
N LEU A 389 -10.76 6.23 37.34
CA LEU A 389 -10.50 7.64 37.02
C LEU A 389 -11.17 7.97 35.67
N PRO A 390 -12.01 9.01 35.61
CA PRO A 390 -12.67 9.39 34.37
C PRO A 390 -11.62 9.75 33.29
N MET A 391 -11.72 9.10 32.12
CA MET A 391 -10.73 9.11 31.03
C MET A 391 -10.41 10.53 30.49
N GLU A 392 -11.30 11.48 30.76
CA GLU A 392 -11.19 12.91 30.46
C GLU A 392 -10.10 13.67 31.25
N TRP A 393 -9.54 13.08 32.32
CA TRP A 393 -8.47 13.73 33.11
C TRP A 393 -7.06 13.22 32.81
N ILE A 394 -6.91 12.07 32.15
CA ILE A 394 -5.61 11.42 31.90
C ILE A 394 -4.79 12.22 30.87
N ILE A 395 -5.45 12.70 29.82
CA ILE A 395 -4.81 13.47 28.75
C ILE A 395 -4.29 14.84 29.24
N PRO A 396 -5.07 15.67 29.97
CA PRO A 396 -4.57 16.95 30.45
C PRO A 396 -3.48 16.82 31.52
N THR A 397 -3.54 15.82 32.42
CA THR A 397 -2.45 15.62 33.40
C THR A 397 -1.14 15.20 32.73
N TYR A 398 -1.19 14.35 31.70
CA TYR A 398 -0.01 13.95 30.94
C TYR A 398 0.64 15.15 30.21
N LEU A 399 -0.17 16.05 29.63
CA LEU A 399 0.32 17.25 28.94
C LEU A 399 0.96 18.26 29.91
N VAL A 400 0.42 18.42 31.12
CA VAL A 400 1.00 19.29 32.15
C VAL A 400 2.35 18.77 32.64
N VAL A 401 2.48 17.45 32.83
CA VAL A 401 3.75 16.82 33.23
C VAL A 401 4.80 16.96 32.13
N GLN A 402 4.44 16.74 30.85
CA GLN A 402 5.36 16.93 29.74
C GLN A 402 5.82 18.39 29.60
N ALA A 403 4.91 19.36 29.74
CA ALA A 403 5.27 20.78 29.71
C ALA A 403 6.24 21.15 30.84
N GLY A 404 6.06 20.59 32.04
CA GLY A 404 6.97 20.78 33.18
C GLY A 404 8.37 20.22 32.93
N VAL A 405 8.48 19.02 32.34
CA VAL A 405 9.78 18.41 32.01
C VAL A 405 10.52 19.20 30.93
N ILE A 406 9.81 19.70 29.92
CA ILE A 406 10.39 20.53 28.85
C ILE A 406 10.86 21.87 29.42
N ALA A 407 10.06 22.52 30.27
CA ALA A 407 10.43 23.78 30.90
C ALA A 407 11.66 23.63 31.82
N LEU A 408 11.75 22.54 32.59
CA LEU A 408 12.91 22.23 33.43
C LEU A 408 14.16 21.93 32.60
N GLY A 409 14.00 21.25 31.46
CA GLY A 409 15.07 21.02 30.48
C GLY A 409 15.59 22.32 29.87
N LEU A 410 14.71 23.23 29.45
CA LEU A 410 15.10 24.54 28.93
C LEU A 410 15.76 25.41 30.01
N PHE A 411 15.24 25.40 31.24
CA PHE A 411 15.80 26.17 32.35
C PHE A 411 17.22 25.71 32.71
N THR A 412 17.47 24.39 32.72
CA THR A 412 18.80 23.84 33.00
C THR A 412 19.81 24.10 31.87
N LEU A 413 19.34 24.15 30.61
CA LEU A 413 20.14 24.55 29.45
C LEU A 413 20.51 26.05 29.46
N LEU A 414 19.57 26.92 29.85
CA LEU A 414 19.80 28.37 29.93
C LEU A 414 20.69 28.78 31.11
N ARG A 415 20.69 28.00 32.20
CA ARG A 415 21.56 28.26 33.37
C ARG A 415 23.01 27.79 33.17
N ARG A 416 23.32 27.06 32.10
CA ARG A 416 24.65 26.52 31.79
C ARG A 416 25.49 27.40 30.82
N ARG A 417 25.07 28.64 30.57
CA ARG A 417 25.85 29.63 29.82
C ARG A 417 26.31 30.79 30.68
#